data_AF-A0A349GXW1-F1
#
_entry.id   AF-A0A349GXW1-F1
#
_cell.length_a   1.000
_cell.length_b   1.000
_cell.length_c   1.000
_cell.angle_alpha   90.00
_cell.angle_beta   90.00
_cell.angle_gamma   90.00
#
_symmetry.space_group_name_H-M   'P 1'
#
loop_
_entity.id
_entity.type
_entity.pdbx_description
1 polymer ?
#
loop_
_entity_poly.entity_id
_entity_poly.type
_entity_poly.pdbx_seq_one_letter_code
_entity_poly.pdbx_strand_id
1 'polypeptide(L)'
;KDLEQWVLDQGADAGYLNTDALFMLATGNPELQGYVRRIVYGMIAGRDPSAPIEPTKAGKSWSNSAEAILLGEYFLATGDRHVLPYLKHACDRLAATQHKGEGGWRHNFPGGAHYGLIPNAGIPGVMGMYFATQAGLVIDMDSYALGLKHFREKKAETGFLIYGLGGCERPVPNPFDPEGFAAGRLDSYNGGLSAAGILMRFSGEYRAAHLCSLISAYAWNNTFGGHGGNFWNNFWTPIGAHDHGKKAFINFWKNYSWYRELNRMYDGSIIQHESGG
;
A
#
# COMPACT_ATOMS: atom_id res chain seq x y z
N LYS A 1 0.59 -8.19 27.52
CA LYS A 1 -0.13 -9.24 26.76
C LYS A 1 0.42 -9.22 25.35
N ASP A 2 0.78 -10.39 24.81
CA ASP A 2 1.23 -10.50 23.42
C ASP A 2 0.09 -10.04 22.50
N LEU A 3 0.38 -9.15 21.55
CA LEU A 3 -0.62 -8.63 20.60
C LEU A 3 -1.25 -9.78 19.82
N GLU A 4 -0.45 -10.81 19.53
CA GLU A 4 -0.89 -12.03 18.86
C GLU A 4 -1.93 -12.78 19.69
N GLN A 5 -1.67 -12.97 21.00
CA GLN A 5 -2.64 -13.61 21.90
C GLN A 5 -3.93 -12.79 22.04
N TRP A 6 -3.85 -11.46 22.07
CA TRP A 6 -5.05 -10.62 22.10
C TRP A 6 -5.90 -10.78 20.83
N VAL A 7 -5.27 -10.84 19.66
CA VAL A 7 -5.94 -11.09 18.37
C VAL A 7 -6.59 -12.47 18.34
N LEU A 8 -5.91 -13.49 18.86
CA LEU A 8 -6.48 -14.84 18.98
C LEU A 8 -7.70 -14.87 19.91
N ASP A 9 -7.61 -14.19 21.06
CA ASP A 9 -8.65 -14.16 22.10
C ASP A 9 -9.91 -13.37 21.70
N GLN A 10 -9.74 -12.23 21.02
CA GLN A 10 -10.85 -11.33 20.66
C GLN A 10 -11.38 -11.56 19.24
N GLY A 11 -10.59 -12.21 18.38
CA GLY A 11 -10.82 -12.25 16.94
C GLY A 11 -10.38 -10.95 16.25
N ALA A 12 -9.95 -11.07 15.00
CA ALA A 12 -9.68 -9.93 14.12
C ALA A 12 -10.37 -10.15 12.77
N ASP A 13 -10.95 -9.08 12.23
CA ASP A 13 -11.44 -9.04 10.85
C ASP A 13 -10.29 -8.69 9.89
N ALA A 14 -10.57 -8.50 8.61
CA ALA A 14 -9.57 -8.07 7.62
C ALA A 14 -8.93 -6.70 7.94
N GLY A 15 -9.58 -5.87 8.77
CA GLY A 15 -9.20 -4.49 8.98
C GLY A 15 -9.53 -3.59 7.79
N TYR A 16 -9.25 -2.29 7.92
CA TYR A 16 -9.46 -1.37 6.81
C TYR A 16 -8.55 -1.73 5.64
N LEU A 17 -9.12 -2.01 4.46
CA LEU A 17 -8.37 -2.40 3.26
C LEU A 17 -7.41 -3.58 3.48
N ASN A 18 -7.85 -4.57 4.26
CA ASN A 18 -7.13 -5.82 4.51
C ASN A 18 -5.79 -5.67 5.27
N THR A 19 -5.52 -4.52 5.90
CA THR A 19 -4.22 -4.27 6.56
C THR A 19 -3.93 -5.20 7.71
N ASP A 20 -4.95 -5.61 8.45
CA ASP A 20 -4.78 -6.45 9.63
C ASP A 20 -4.49 -7.90 9.20
N ALA A 21 -5.16 -8.35 8.14
CA ALA A 21 -4.85 -9.63 7.49
C ALA A 21 -3.41 -9.67 6.95
N LEU A 22 -2.95 -8.61 6.31
CA LEU A 22 -1.56 -8.49 5.85
C LEU A 22 -0.55 -8.51 7.01
N PHE A 23 -0.84 -7.78 8.10
CA PHE A 23 -0.01 -7.79 9.30
C PHE A 23 0.08 -9.19 9.90
N MET A 24 -1.06 -9.86 10.13
CA MET A 24 -1.11 -11.23 10.64
C MET A 24 -0.38 -12.21 9.73
N LEU A 25 -0.54 -12.09 8.41
CA LEU A 25 0.16 -12.91 7.43
C LEU A 25 1.68 -12.76 7.56
N ALA A 26 2.16 -11.53 7.70
CA ALA A 26 3.59 -11.21 7.78
C ALA A 26 4.28 -11.73 9.06
N THR A 27 3.54 -12.04 10.13
CA THR A 27 4.11 -12.63 11.35
C THR A 27 4.72 -14.03 11.13
N GLY A 28 4.19 -14.77 10.15
CA GLY A 28 4.49 -16.19 9.97
C GLY A 28 3.99 -17.10 11.09
N ASN A 29 3.25 -16.59 12.09
CA ASN A 29 2.71 -17.40 13.19
C ASN A 29 1.60 -18.34 12.67
N PRO A 30 1.75 -19.69 12.77
CA PRO A 30 0.78 -20.65 12.25
C PRO A 30 -0.66 -20.47 12.79
N GLU A 31 -0.82 -20.03 14.04
CA GLU A 31 -2.14 -19.82 14.65
C GLU A 31 -2.86 -18.63 13.97
N LEU A 32 -2.13 -17.55 13.70
CA LEU A 32 -2.64 -16.39 12.96
C LEU A 32 -2.87 -16.69 11.47
N GLN A 33 -2.08 -17.58 10.86
CA GLN A 33 -2.31 -18.02 9.47
C GLN A 33 -3.69 -18.68 9.29
N GLY A 34 -4.16 -19.42 10.30
CA GLY A 34 -5.51 -19.97 10.30
C GLY A 34 -6.61 -18.90 10.25
N TYR A 35 -6.41 -17.76 10.91
CA TYR A 35 -7.31 -16.60 10.84
C TYR A 35 -7.26 -15.93 9.47
N VAL A 36 -6.06 -15.66 8.94
CA VAL A 36 -5.88 -15.07 7.59
C VAL A 36 -6.57 -15.93 6.54
N ARG A 37 -6.41 -17.27 6.60
CA ARG A 37 -7.10 -18.18 5.70
C ARG A 37 -8.61 -18.02 5.74
N ARG A 38 -9.21 -17.92 6.93
CA ARG A 38 -10.67 -17.70 7.06
C ARG A 38 -11.10 -16.37 6.47
N ILE A 39 -10.33 -15.30 6.68
CA ILE A 39 -10.59 -13.98 6.08
C ILE A 39 -10.56 -14.08 4.54
N VAL A 40 -9.52 -14.69 3.98
CA VAL A 40 -9.36 -14.86 2.53
C VAL A 40 -10.50 -15.69 1.94
N TYR A 41 -10.83 -16.84 2.54
CA TYR A 41 -11.92 -17.69 2.07
C TYR A 41 -13.29 -17.02 2.25
N GLY A 42 -13.50 -16.24 3.30
CA GLY A 42 -14.69 -15.42 3.49
C GLY A 42 -14.82 -14.34 2.41
N MET A 43 -13.73 -13.69 2.03
CA MET A 43 -13.70 -12.68 0.98
C MET A 43 -14.08 -13.26 -0.38
N ILE A 44 -13.62 -14.46 -0.73
CA ILE A 44 -13.90 -15.09 -2.03
C ILE A 44 -15.19 -15.92 -2.04
N ALA A 45 -15.79 -16.20 -0.89
CA ALA A 45 -17.01 -17.00 -0.76
C ALA A 45 -18.16 -16.42 -1.60
N GLY A 46 -18.81 -17.29 -2.39
CA GLY A 46 -19.96 -16.92 -3.21
C GLY A 46 -19.63 -16.02 -4.42
N ARG A 47 -18.35 -15.70 -4.67
CA ARG A 47 -17.93 -14.95 -5.86
C ARG A 47 -17.62 -15.89 -7.01
N ASP A 48 -18.05 -15.50 -8.20
CA ASP A 48 -17.66 -16.14 -9.46
C ASP A 48 -16.51 -15.35 -10.11
N PRO A 49 -15.26 -15.86 -10.10
CA PRO A 49 -14.13 -15.19 -10.72
C PRO A 49 -14.18 -15.18 -12.25
N SER A 50 -15.12 -15.92 -12.87
CA SER A 50 -15.37 -15.91 -14.32
C SER A 50 -16.44 -14.90 -14.74
N ALA A 51 -17.12 -14.25 -13.79
CA ALA A 51 -18.15 -13.27 -14.07
C ALA A 51 -17.59 -12.12 -14.94
N PRO A 52 -18.39 -11.60 -15.90
CA PRO A 52 -17.96 -10.48 -16.72
C PRO A 52 -17.71 -9.23 -15.88
N ILE A 53 -16.67 -8.48 -16.25
CA ILE A 53 -16.30 -7.24 -15.56
C ILE A 53 -16.99 -6.08 -16.26
N GLU A 54 -17.95 -5.48 -15.56
CA GLU A 54 -18.56 -4.21 -15.93
C GLU A 54 -17.79 -3.06 -15.27
N PRO A 55 -16.94 -2.29 -15.98
CA PRO A 55 -16.02 -1.34 -15.35
C PRO A 55 -16.71 -0.28 -14.50
N THR A 56 -17.93 0.12 -14.87
CA THR A 56 -18.76 1.09 -14.14
C THR A 56 -19.32 0.56 -12.82
N LYS A 57 -19.28 -0.76 -12.62
CA LYS A 57 -19.77 -1.48 -11.43
C LYS A 57 -18.69 -2.28 -10.72
N ALA A 58 -17.46 -2.31 -11.25
CA ALA A 58 -16.35 -3.14 -10.79
C ALA A 58 -15.72 -2.70 -9.45
N GLY A 59 -16.49 -2.04 -8.58
CA GLY A 59 -16.07 -1.60 -7.26
C GLY A 59 -15.16 -0.36 -7.28
N LYS A 60 -14.78 0.07 -6.07
CA LYS A 60 -13.85 1.19 -5.86
C LYS A 60 -12.42 0.69 -6.01
N SER A 61 -11.54 1.50 -6.62
CA SER A 61 -10.12 1.15 -6.85
C SER A 61 -9.41 0.70 -5.57
N TRP A 62 -9.70 1.35 -4.45
CA TRP A 62 -9.20 0.97 -3.12
C TRP A 62 -9.40 -0.51 -2.79
N SER A 63 -10.62 -1.01 -2.95
CA SER A 63 -10.98 -2.39 -2.62
C SER A 63 -10.35 -3.37 -3.61
N ASN A 64 -10.32 -3.04 -4.90
CA ASN A 64 -9.71 -3.89 -5.92
C ASN A 64 -8.20 -4.06 -5.66
N SER A 65 -7.52 -2.98 -5.30
CA SER A 65 -6.09 -3.01 -4.98
C SER A 65 -5.80 -3.74 -3.67
N ALA A 66 -6.60 -3.50 -2.63
CA ALA A 66 -6.49 -4.20 -1.34
C ALA A 66 -6.73 -5.71 -1.47
N GLU A 67 -7.65 -6.11 -2.37
CA GLU A 67 -7.89 -7.51 -2.68
C GLU A 67 -6.72 -8.13 -3.45
N ALA A 68 -6.23 -7.47 -4.50
CA ALA A 68 -5.12 -7.97 -5.31
C ALA A 68 -3.84 -8.16 -4.49
N ILE A 69 -3.49 -7.19 -3.63
CA ILE A 69 -2.30 -7.30 -2.78
C ILE A 69 -2.42 -8.42 -1.76
N LEU A 70 -3.57 -8.55 -1.06
CA LEU A 70 -3.78 -9.60 -0.05
C LEU A 70 -3.75 -10.99 -0.69
N LEU A 71 -4.46 -11.20 -1.79
CA LEU A 71 -4.50 -12.50 -2.47
C LEU A 71 -3.13 -12.88 -3.04
N GLY A 72 -2.39 -11.91 -3.57
CA GLY A 72 -1.02 -12.10 -4.06
C GLY A 72 -0.07 -12.52 -2.94
N GLU A 73 0.02 -11.72 -1.88
CA GLU A 73 0.86 -12.03 -0.69
C GLU A 73 0.48 -13.37 -0.07
N TYR A 74 -0.81 -13.65 0.10
CA TYR A 74 -1.30 -14.91 0.67
C TYR A 74 -0.87 -16.10 -0.18
N PHE A 75 -1.01 -16.03 -1.52
CA PHE A 75 -0.52 -17.08 -2.40
C PHE A 75 0.99 -17.27 -2.28
N LEU A 76 1.78 -16.17 -2.30
CA LEU A 76 3.23 -16.25 -2.23
C LEU A 76 3.72 -16.82 -0.89
N ALA A 77 3.02 -16.53 0.20
CA ALA A 77 3.35 -17.03 1.53
C ALA A 77 2.93 -18.50 1.76
N THR A 78 1.84 -18.96 1.14
CA THR A 78 1.20 -20.25 1.49
C THR A 78 1.20 -21.29 0.36
N GLY A 79 1.33 -20.86 -0.89
CA GLY A 79 1.16 -21.70 -2.07
C GLY A 79 -0.28 -22.12 -2.37
N ASP A 80 -1.30 -21.53 -1.71
CA ASP A 80 -2.70 -21.93 -1.86
C ASP A 80 -3.26 -21.53 -3.24
N ARG A 81 -3.31 -22.50 -4.16
CA ARG A 81 -3.73 -22.26 -5.55
C ARG A 81 -5.21 -21.90 -5.70
N HIS A 82 -6.06 -22.12 -4.69
CA HIS A 82 -7.49 -21.84 -4.79
C HIS A 82 -7.79 -20.33 -4.94
N VAL A 83 -6.87 -19.47 -4.52
CA VAL A 83 -7.05 -18.01 -4.64
C VAL A 83 -6.68 -17.46 -6.01
N LEU A 84 -5.98 -18.23 -6.85
CA LEU A 84 -5.44 -17.76 -8.13
C LEU A 84 -6.50 -17.22 -9.11
N PRO A 85 -7.67 -17.88 -9.28
CA PRO A 85 -8.74 -17.32 -10.13
C PRO A 85 -9.24 -15.96 -9.62
N TYR A 86 -9.28 -15.77 -8.30
CA TYR A 86 -9.74 -14.52 -7.68
C TYR A 86 -8.69 -13.41 -7.78
N LEU A 87 -7.41 -13.74 -7.61
CA LEU A 87 -6.30 -12.81 -7.86
C LEU A 87 -6.28 -12.35 -9.32
N LYS A 88 -6.43 -13.29 -10.26
CA LYS A 88 -6.58 -13.00 -11.70
C LYS A 88 -7.75 -12.04 -11.94
N HIS A 89 -8.92 -12.35 -11.38
CA HIS A 89 -10.11 -11.51 -11.52
C HIS A 89 -9.94 -10.11 -10.90
N ALA A 90 -9.22 -9.98 -9.78
CA ALA A 90 -8.86 -8.68 -9.20
C ALA A 90 -7.95 -7.86 -10.13
N CYS A 91 -6.94 -8.50 -10.74
CA CYS A 91 -6.05 -7.86 -11.71
C CYS A 91 -6.80 -7.42 -12.98
N ASP A 92 -7.71 -8.25 -13.48
CA ASP A 92 -8.53 -7.93 -14.64
C ASP A 92 -9.46 -6.72 -14.35
N ARG A 93 -10.03 -6.63 -13.13
CA ARG A 93 -10.81 -5.45 -12.70
C ARG A 93 -9.96 -4.19 -12.62
N LEU A 94 -8.74 -4.30 -12.10
CA LEU A 94 -7.80 -3.17 -12.08
C LEU A 94 -7.50 -2.69 -13.50
N ALA A 95 -7.21 -3.62 -14.43
CA ALA A 95 -6.93 -3.27 -15.83
C ALA A 95 -8.11 -2.61 -16.54
N ALA A 96 -9.33 -3.10 -16.27
CA ALA A 96 -10.57 -2.57 -16.83
C ALA A 96 -10.93 -1.17 -16.30
N THR A 97 -10.49 -0.82 -15.08
CA THR A 97 -10.80 0.45 -14.40
C THR A 97 -9.64 1.45 -14.38
N GLN A 98 -8.50 1.11 -15.01
CA GLN A 98 -7.34 1.98 -15.10
C GLN A 98 -7.59 3.16 -16.04
N HIS A 99 -7.08 4.33 -15.68
CA HIS A 99 -7.11 5.50 -16.56
C HIS A 99 -6.17 5.31 -17.76
N LYS A 100 -6.76 5.03 -18.93
CA LYS A 100 -6.01 4.64 -20.15
C LYS A 100 -4.98 5.66 -20.64
N GLY A 101 -5.17 6.95 -20.36
CA GLY A 101 -4.23 7.99 -20.77
C GLY A 101 -3.02 8.18 -19.84
N GLU A 102 -3.10 7.72 -18.59
CA GLU A 102 -2.13 8.10 -17.55
C GLU A 102 -1.59 6.91 -16.74
N GLY A 103 -2.38 5.84 -16.54
CA GLY A 103 -1.97 4.62 -15.83
C GLY A 103 -2.39 4.50 -14.36
N GLY A 104 -2.96 5.54 -13.77
CA GLY A 104 -3.44 5.53 -12.39
C GLY A 104 -4.92 5.15 -12.24
N TRP A 105 -5.42 5.18 -10.99
CA TRP A 105 -6.82 4.91 -10.65
C TRP A 105 -7.46 6.07 -9.89
N ARG A 106 -8.73 6.33 -10.17
CA ARG A 106 -9.57 7.30 -9.45
C ARG A 106 -10.40 6.59 -8.37
N HIS A 107 -11.17 7.34 -7.58
CA HIS A 107 -12.05 6.74 -6.55
C HIS A 107 -13.07 5.76 -7.15
N ASN A 108 -13.65 6.10 -8.32
CA ASN A 108 -14.59 5.29 -9.10
C ASN A 108 -14.17 5.28 -10.59
N PHE A 109 -14.77 4.42 -11.42
CA PHE A 109 -14.56 4.39 -12.88
C PHE A 109 -15.89 4.46 -13.67
N PRO A 110 -16.00 5.28 -14.73
CA PRO A 110 -15.16 6.45 -14.98
C PRO A 110 -15.40 7.44 -13.83
N GLY A 111 -14.37 7.73 -13.05
CA GLY A 111 -14.50 8.66 -11.92
C GLY A 111 -14.94 10.02 -12.44
N GLY A 112 -15.72 10.76 -11.65
CA GLY A 112 -16.14 12.12 -12.02
C GLY A 112 -14.93 12.95 -12.48
N ALA A 113 -15.15 13.88 -13.42
CA ALA A 113 -14.09 14.65 -14.08
C ALA A 113 -13.15 15.38 -13.11
N HIS A 114 -13.59 15.61 -11.87
CA HIS A 114 -12.87 16.34 -10.82
C HIS A 114 -12.02 15.45 -9.89
N TYR A 115 -12.10 14.12 -9.99
CA TYR A 115 -11.27 13.22 -9.17
C TYR A 115 -9.94 12.88 -9.87
N GLY A 116 -8.84 13.09 -9.15
CA GLY A 116 -7.49 12.76 -9.58
C GLY A 116 -7.16 11.28 -9.51
N LEU A 117 -5.92 10.94 -9.88
CA LEU A 117 -5.34 9.61 -9.76
C LEU A 117 -4.70 9.45 -8.39
N ILE A 118 -5.02 8.36 -7.69
CA ILE A 118 -4.74 8.17 -6.27
C ILE A 118 -3.55 7.22 -6.09
N PRO A 119 -2.41 7.70 -5.55
CA PRO A 119 -1.25 6.85 -5.29
C PRO A 119 -1.57 5.66 -4.37
N ASN A 120 -2.21 5.91 -3.22
CA ASN A 120 -2.50 4.86 -2.23
C ASN A 120 -3.57 3.85 -2.67
N ALA A 121 -4.31 4.12 -3.74
CA ALA A 121 -5.17 3.13 -4.37
C ALA A 121 -4.45 2.43 -5.52
N GLY A 122 -3.71 3.16 -6.36
CA GLY A 122 -3.11 2.58 -7.56
C GLY A 122 -1.86 1.75 -7.30
N ILE A 123 -0.94 2.21 -6.44
CA ILE A 123 0.34 1.52 -6.21
C ILE A 123 0.14 0.11 -5.64
N PRO A 124 -0.71 -0.10 -4.61
CA PRO A 124 -0.98 -1.46 -4.12
C PRO A 124 -1.61 -2.35 -5.19
N GLY A 125 -2.39 -1.77 -6.12
CA GLY A 125 -2.95 -2.49 -7.25
C GLY A 125 -1.88 -2.96 -8.24
N VAL A 126 -0.90 -2.10 -8.55
CA VAL A 126 0.25 -2.48 -9.40
C VAL A 126 1.15 -3.51 -8.70
N MET A 127 1.32 -3.42 -7.37
CA MET A 127 1.98 -4.48 -6.59
C MET A 127 1.22 -5.81 -6.66
N GLY A 128 -0.11 -5.79 -6.52
CA GLY A 128 -0.95 -6.98 -6.69
C GLY A 128 -0.83 -7.60 -8.08
N MET A 129 -0.76 -6.77 -9.13
CA MET A 129 -0.44 -7.24 -10.49
C MET A 129 0.94 -7.88 -10.57
N TYR A 130 1.96 -7.28 -9.96
CA TYR A 130 3.29 -7.88 -9.87
C TYR A 130 3.23 -9.25 -9.18
N PHE A 131 2.56 -9.38 -8.04
CA PHE A 131 2.40 -10.67 -7.35
C PHE A 131 1.65 -11.71 -8.19
N ALA A 132 0.65 -11.30 -8.97
CA ALA A 132 0.00 -12.19 -9.93
C ALA A 132 0.99 -12.74 -10.98
N THR A 133 1.90 -11.90 -11.49
CA THR A 133 2.97 -12.40 -12.40
C THR A 133 3.90 -13.39 -11.70
N GLN A 134 4.28 -13.12 -10.44
CA GLN A 134 5.11 -14.04 -9.64
C GLN A 134 4.37 -15.36 -9.35
N ALA A 135 3.04 -15.33 -9.30
CA ALA A 135 2.19 -16.51 -9.18
C ALA A 135 2.01 -17.30 -10.49
N GLY A 136 2.61 -16.85 -11.59
CA GLY A 136 2.48 -17.48 -12.91
C GLY A 136 1.14 -17.20 -13.61
N LEU A 137 0.40 -16.18 -13.18
CA LEU A 137 -0.83 -15.77 -13.85
C LEU A 137 -0.52 -14.93 -15.09
N VAL A 138 -1.30 -15.16 -16.15
CA VAL A 138 -1.34 -14.28 -17.32
C VAL A 138 -2.27 -13.11 -17.00
N ILE A 139 -1.76 -11.89 -17.00
CA ILE A 139 -2.51 -10.66 -16.73
C ILE A 139 -2.38 -9.67 -17.90
N ASP A 140 -3.13 -8.57 -17.86
CA ASP A 140 -2.95 -7.44 -18.78
C ASP A 140 -1.61 -6.74 -18.49
N MET A 141 -0.56 -7.12 -19.23
CA MET A 141 0.79 -6.59 -19.07
C MET A 141 0.91 -5.15 -19.54
N ASP A 142 0.06 -4.69 -20.46
CA ASP A 142 0.05 -3.29 -20.91
C ASP A 142 -0.48 -2.39 -19.78
N SER A 143 -1.52 -2.83 -19.08
CA SER A 143 -2.04 -2.13 -17.90
C SER A 143 -1.01 -2.09 -16.77
N TYR A 144 -0.33 -3.20 -16.50
CA TYR A 144 0.76 -3.24 -15.52
C TYR A 144 1.89 -2.27 -15.90
N ALA A 145 2.38 -2.32 -17.14
CA ALA A 145 3.45 -1.45 -17.62
C ALA A 145 3.05 0.03 -17.57
N LEU A 146 1.81 0.35 -17.93
CA LEU A 146 1.30 1.72 -17.88
C LEU A 146 1.21 2.24 -16.42
N GLY A 147 0.76 1.40 -15.48
CA GLY A 147 0.73 1.74 -14.05
C GLY A 147 2.13 1.94 -13.47
N LEU A 148 3.08 1.07 -13.82
CA LEU A 148 4.47 1.21 -13.42
C LEU A 148 5.07 2.52 -13.96
N LYS A 149 4.88 2.79 -15.26
CA LYS A 149 5.29 4.04 -15.90
C LYS A 149 4.72 5.26 -15.16
N HIS A 150 3.43 5.22 -14.86
CA HIS A 150 2.72 6.30 -14.19
C HIS A 150 3.37 6.68 -12.85
N PHE A 151 3.68 5.69 -12.01
CA PHE A 151 4.22 5.93 -10.67
C PHE A 151 5.74 6.16 -10.66
N ARG A 152 6.46 5.75 -11.72
CA ARG A 152 7.90 5.99 -11.88
C ARG A 152 8.20 7.38 -12.42
N GLU A 153 7.74 7.65 -13.64
CA GLU A 153 8.23 8.76 -14.46
C GLU A 153 7.83 10.11 -13.85
N LYS A 154 8.85 10.96 -13.63
CA LYS A 154 8.73 12.27 -13.01
C LYS A 154 7.99 12.24 -11.66
N LYS A 155 7.97 11.08 -10.99
CA LYS A 155 7.31 10.88 -9.69
C LYS A 155 8.27 10.19 -8.73
N ALA A 156 8.22 8.86 -8.61
CA ALA A 156 9.11 8.13 -7.71
C ALA A 156 10.61 8.40 -8.00
N GLU A 157 10.99 8.50 -9.28
CA GLU A 157 12.39 8.77 -9.67
C GLU A 157 12.88 10.19 -9.30
N THR A 158 11.95 11.09 -8.97
CA THR A 158 12.23 12.47 -8.54
C THR A 158 11.81 12.76 -7.10
N GLY A 159 11.44 11.72 -6.33
CA GLY A 159 11.03 11.85 -4.94
C GLY A 159 9.78 12.71 -4.78
N PHE A 160 8.81 12.55 -5.68
CA PHE A 160 7.56 13.31 -5.70
C PHE A 160 6.37 12.41 -6.00
N LEU A 161 5.30 12.47 -5.20
CA LEU A 161 4.12 11.65 -5.49
C LEU A 161 2.84 12.18 -4.88
N ILE A 162 2.08 12.99 -5.62
CA ILE A 162 0.83 13.57 -5.12
C ILE A 162 -0.41 13.00 -5.83
N TYR A 163 -1.55 13.10 -5.15
CA TYR A 163 -2.87 12.85 -5.71
C TYR A 163 -3.26 13.95 -6.70
N GLY A 164 -3.72 13.56 -7.90
CA GLY A 164 -4.22 14.52 -8.89
C GLY A 164 -4.22 13.98 -10.33
N LEU A 165 -4.66 14.81 -11.27
CA LEU A 165 -4.67 14.51 -12.70
C LEU A 165 -3.99 15.67 -13.45
N GLY A 166 -2.92 15.37 -14.19
CA GLY A 166 -2.09 16.40 -14.83
C GLY A 166 -1.32 17.26 -13.82
N GLY A 167 -0.15 17.79 -14.22
CA GLY A 167 0.67 18.68 -13.38
C GLY A 167 1.21 18.07 -12.07
N CYS A 168 0.92 16.80 -11.81
CA CYS A 168 1.37 16.04 -10.64
C CYS A 168 2.68 15.30 -10.94
N GLU A 169 3.60 16.04 -11.58
CA GLU A 169 4.90 15.55 -12.02
C GLU A 169 5.99 16.54 -11.60
N ARG A 170 7.18 16.01 -11.36
CA ARG A 170 8.38 16.79 -11.11
C ARG A 170 9.49 16.31 -12.04
N PRO A 171 10.06 17.18 -12.91
CA PRO A 171 11.02 16.77 -13.94
C PRO A 171 12.38 16.35 -13.38
N VAL A 172 12.79 16.90 -12.22
CA VAL A 172 14.06 16.58 -11.56
C VAL A 172 13.86 16.52 -10.04
N PRO A 173 14.65 15.73 -9.29
CA PRO A 173 14.60 15.75 -7.83
C PRO A 173 14.91 17.15 -7.27
N ASN A 174 14.20 17.55 -6.23
CA ASN A 174 14.56 18.74 -5.47
C ASN A 174 15.74 18.41 -4.53
N PRO A 175 16.68 19.36 -4.32
CA PRO A 175 17.63 19.24 -3.22
C PRO A 175 16.91 19.08 -1.89
N PHE A 176 17.45 18.26 -1.00
CA PHE A 176 16.93 18.16 0.36
C PHE A 176 17.24 19.43 1.15
N ASP A 177 16.24 19.96 1.83
CA ASP A 177 16.45 20.95 2.89
C ASP A 177 17.27 20.29 4.03
N PRO A 178 18.51 20.75 4.32
CA PRO A 178 19.35 20.12 5.34
C PRO A 178 18.71 20.11 6.73
N GLU A 179 17.98 21.18 7.09
CA GLU A 179 17.31 21.27 8.39
C GLU A 179 16.12 20.32 8.47
N GLY A 180 15.28 20.30 7.43
CA GLY A 180 14.17 19.36 7.29
C GLY A 180 14.64 17.90 7.29
N PHE A 181 15.73 17.60 6.58
CA PHE A 181 16.33 16.26 6.56
C PHE A 181 16.78 15.83 7.97
N ALA A 182 17.55 16.68 8.66
CA ALA A 182 18.02 16.40 10.01
C ALA A 182 16.88 16.27 11.04
N ALA A 183 15.81 17.06 10.87
CA ALA A 183 14.65 17.07 11.74
C ALA A 183 13.57 16.02 11.37
N GLY A 184 13.84 15.13 10.41
CA GLY A 184 12.91 14.07 10.01
C GLY A 184 11.65 14.55 9.31
N ARG A 185 11.70 15.73 8.68
CA ARG A 185 10.55 16.42 8.06
C ARG A 185 10.45 16.18 6.56
N LEU A 186 11.10 15.15 6.01
CA LEU A 186 10.87 14.81 4.62
C LEU A 186 9.42 14.33 4.43
N ASP A 187 8.87 14.52 3.23
CA ASP A 187 7.48 14.17 2.92
C ASP A 187 7.43 12.85 2.14
N SER A 188 6.85 11.81 2.76
CA SER A 188 6.59 10.54 2.08
C SER A 188 5.30 10.56 1.25
N TYR A 189 4.61 11.70 1.20
CA TYR A 189 3.37 11.99 0.49
C TYR A 189 2.25 10.99 0.82
N ASN A 190 1.74 11.05 2.05
CA ASN A 190 0.78 10.07 2.58
C ASN A 190 1.31 8.63 2.48
N GLY A 191 2.61 8.44 2.73
CA GLY A 191 3.27 7.15 2.58
C GLY A 191 3.40 6.65 1.13
N GLY A 192 2.90 7.39 0.15
CA GLY A 192 2.88 7.01 -1.25
C GLY A 192 4.28 6.76 -1.83
N LEU A 193 5.28 7.58 -1.48
CA LEU A 193 6.67 7.33 -1.91
C LEU A 193 7.22 6.03 -1.32
N SER A 194 6.83 5.68 -0.10
CA SER A 194 7.28 4.43 0.53
C SER A 194 6.73 3.22 -0.22
N ALA A 195 5.43 3.24 -0.56
CA ALA A 195 4.83 2.22 -1.42
C ALA A 195 5.47 2.22 -2.81
N ALA A 196 5.67 3.40 -3.43
CA ALA A 196 6.32 3.50 -4.73
C ALA A 196 7.72 2.91 -4.71
N GLY A 197 8.53 3.16 -3.67
CA GLY A 197 9.88 2.64 -3.54
C GLY A 197 9.94 1.11 -3.57
N ILE A 198 9.02 0.46 -2.86
CA ILE A 198 8.86 -1.00 -2.86
C ILE A 198 8.50 -1.50 -4.27
N LEU A 199 7.53 -0.86 -4.93
CA LEU A 199 7.14 -1.22 -6.30
C LEU A 199 8.31 -1.03 -7.30
N MET A 200 9.04 0.07 -7.19
CA MET A 200 10.22 0.34 -8.01
C MET A 200 11.30 -0.72 -7.81
N ARG A 201 11.46 -1.23 -6.58
CA ARG A 201 12.39 -2.33 -6.30
C ARG A 201 11.96 -3.62 -7.02
N PHE A 202 10.67 -3.95 -7.00
CA PHE A 202 10.13 -5.11 -7.71
C PHE A 202 10.36 -5.04 -9.22
N SER A 203 10.32 -3.83 -9.80
CA SER A 203 10.54 -3.61 -11.23
C SER A 203 12.00 -3.39 -11.63
N GLY A 204 12.96 -3.48 -10.70
CA GLY A 204 14.38 -3.25 -10.97
C GLY A 204 14.81 -1.78 -11.08
N GLU A 205 13.94 -0.83 -10.72
CA GLU A 205 14.18 0.61 -10.75
C GLU A 205 14.90 1.08 -9.47
N TYR A 206 16.07 0.50 -9.21
CA TYR A 206 16.75 0.61 -7.91
C TYR A 206 17.13 2.04 -7.51
N ARG A 207 17.38 2.93 -8.46
CA ARG A 207 17.66 4.35 -8.17
C ARG A 207 16.43 5.05 -7.60
N ALA A 208 15.26 4.85 -8.23
CA ALA A 208 14.00 5.41 -7.74
C ALA A 208 13.62 4.78 -6.39
N ALA A 209 13.80 3.46 -6.25
CA ALA A 209 13.59 2.75 -5.00
C ALA A 209 14.47 3.30 -3.86
N HIS A 210 15.75 3.55 -4.13
CA HIS A 210 16.67 4.13 -3.14
C HIS A 210 16.25 5.53 -2.72
N LEU A 211 15.91 6.41 -3.66
CA LEU A 211 15.46 7.77 -3.36
C LEU A 211 14.18 7.77 -2.51
N CYS A 212 13.21 6.94 -2.89
CA CYS A 212 11.95 6.81 -2.16
C CYS A 212 12.16 6.31 -0.73
N SER A 213 12.90 5.21 -0.56
CA SER A 213 13.19 4.62 0.75
C SER A 213 14.02 5.55 1.65
N LEU A 214 14.95 6.33 1.06
CA LEU A 214 15.70 7.37 1.77
C LEU A 214 14.76 8.44 2.32
N ILE A 215 13.81 8.93 1.49
CA ILE A 215 12.82 9.92 1.92
C ILE A 215 11.99 9.35 3.08
N SER A 216 11.51 8.11 2.97
CA SER A 216 10.75 7.44 4.03
C SER A 216 11.53 7.31 5.35
N ALA A 217 12.83 6.99 5.28
CA ALA A 217 13.70 6.86 6.46
C ALA A 217 13.83 8.15 7.28
N TYR A 218 13.68 9.31 6.63
CA TYR A 218 13.80 10.64 7.24
C TYR A 218 12.47 11.41 7.21
N ALA A 219 11.34 10.70 7.20
CA ALA A 219 9.99 11.26 7.28
C ALA A 219 9.30 11.04 8.64
N TRP A 220 10.05 10.59 9.66
CA TRP A 220 9.50 10.23 10.99
C TRP A 220 8.78 11.37 11.72
N ASN A 221 9.05 12.64 11.38
CA ASN A 221 8.39 13.80 11.97
C ASN A 221 7.28 14.38 11.08
N ASN A 222 6.92 13.68 10.00
CA ASN A 222 5.92 14.15 9.03
C ASN A 222 4.88 13.07 8.70
N THR A 223 4.52 12.25 9.70
CA THR A 223 3.53 11.18 9.54
C THR A 223 2.19 11.45 10.22
N PHE A 224 2.03 12.62 10.84
CA PHE A 224 0.89 12.94 11.72
C PHE A 224 -0.30 13.57 10.99
N GLY A 225 -0.08 14.06 9.78
CA GLY A 225 -1.13 14.63 8.93
C GLY A 225 -1.31 13.82 7.66
N GLY A 226 -2.01 14.41 6.69
CA GLY A 226 -2.19 13.82 5.38
C GLY A 226 -3.63 13.85 4.87
N HIS A 227 -3.79 13.53 3.58
CA HIS A 227 -5.10 13.37 2.98
C HIS A 227 -5.69 12.01 3.39
N GLY A 228 -6.83 12.03 4.09
CA GLY A 228 -7.39 10.85 4.78
C GLY A 228 -6.79 10.62 6.18
N GLY A 229 -6.16 11.63 6.77
CA GLY A 229 -5.56 11.56 8.10
C GLY A 229 -4.15 10.96 8.11
N ASN A 230 -3.72 10.50 9.28
CA ASN A 230 -2.38 9.97 9.54
C ASN A 230 -2.20 8.50 9.11
N PHE A 231 -3.28 7.78 8.80
CA PHE A 231 -3.30 6.34 8.53
C PHE A 231 -2.23 5.91 7.51
N TRP A 232 -2.25 6.51 6.31
CA TRP A 232 -1.39 6.10 5.21
C TRP A 232 0.09 6.34 5.49
N ASN A 233 0.40 7.48 6.11
CA ASN A 233 1.76 7.78 6.54
C ASN A 233 2.25 6.78 7.58
N ASN A 234 1.40 6.41 8.53
CA ASN A 234 1.71 5.44 9.57
C ASN A 234 1.85 4.00 9.04
N PHE A 235 1.09 3.65 8.00
CA PHE A 235 1.12 2.33 7.40
C PHE A 235 2.35 2.14 6.50
N TRP A 236 2.52 2.99 5.48
CA TRP A 236 3.55 2.77 4.46
C TRP A 236 4.93 3.33 4.82
N THR A 237 5.02 4.45 5.54
CA THR A 237 6.33 5.11 5.79
C THR A 237 7.32 4.25 6.56
N PRO A 238 6.93 3.56 7.66
CA PRO A 238 7.83 2.67 8.36
C PRO A 238 8.34 1.52 7.48
N ILE A 239 7.50 1.02 6.56
CA ILE A 239 7.88 -0.06 5.62
C ILE A 239 8.91 0.46 4.60
N GLY A 240 8.76 1.68 4.10
CA GLY A 240 9.79 2.31 3.24
C GLY A 240 11.11 2.54 3.99
N ALA A 241 11.06 2.95 5.25
CA ALA A 241 12.24 3.08 6.10
C ALA A 241 12.91 1.72 6.37
N HIS A 242 12.12 0.66 6.49
CA HIS A 242 12.60 -0.73 6.59
C HIS A 242 13.34 -1.16 5.31
N ASP A 243 12.76 -0.91 4.14
CA ASP A 243 13.38 -1.24 2.84
C ASP A 243 14.71 -0.51 2.62
N HIS A 244 14.86 0.71 3.15
CA HIS A 244 16.15 1.43 3.10
C HIS A 244 17.25 0.72 3.88
N GLY A 245 16.88 0.01 4.96
CA GLY A 245 17.76 -0.87 5.71
C GLY A 245 17.63 -0.74 7.22
N LYS A 246 18.17 -1.74 7.93
CA LYS A 246 18.04 -1.88 9.39
C LYS A 246 18.43 -0.63 10.18
N LYS A 247 19.52 0.06 9.82
CA LYS A 247 19.95 1.29 10.51
C LYS A 247 18.95 2.43 10.35
N ALA A 248 18.42 2.62 9.14
CA ALA A 248 17.41 3.62 8.84
C ALA A 248 16.09 3.32 9.56
N PHE A 249 15.66 2.07 9.56
CA PHE A 249 14.47 1.64 10.31
C PHE A 249 14.58 1.89 11.82
N ILE A 250 15.72 1.54 12.41
CA ILE A 250 15.99 1.83 13.83
C ILE A 250 15.99 3.34 14.08
N ASN A 251 16.62 4.13 13.20
CA ASN A 251 16.61 5.59 13.31
C ASN A 251 15.18 6.16 13.24
N PHE A 252 14.39 5.69 12.28
CA PHE A 252 12.99 6.08 12.13
C PHE A 252 12.23 5.85 13.45
N TRP A 253 12.24 4.62 13.99
CA TRP A 253 11.50 4.30 15.20
C TRP A 253 12.01 4.98 16.46
N LYS A 254 13.34 5.19 16.59
CA LYS A 254 13.91 5.94 17.70
C LYS A 254 13.39 7.38 17.77
N ASN A 255 13.22 8.02 16.61
CA ASN A 255 12.73 9.40 16.55
C ASN A 255 11.20 9.47 16.42
N TYR A 256 10.54 8.34 16.15
CA TYR A 256 9.09 8.23 16.08
C TYR A 256 8.43 7.81 17.40
N SER A 257 9.19 7.25 18.33
CA SER A 257 8.65 6.62 19.55
C SER A 257 7.79 7.57 20.38
N TRP A 258 8.17 8.84 20.47
CA TRP A 258 7.42 9.87 21.21
C TRP A 258 5.95 9.94 20.78
N TYR A 259 5.66 9.79 19.49
CA TYR A 259 4.29 9.81 19.01
C TYR A 259 3.50 8.61 19.53
N ARG A 260 4.09 7.42 19.54
CA ARG A 260 3.43 6.22 20.07
C ARG A 260 3.29 6.25 21.59
N GLU A 261 4.24 6.87 22.28
CA GLU A 261 4.24 7.01 23.74
C GLU A 261 3.20 8.01 24.24
N LEU A 262 3.03 9.15 23.56
CA LEU A 262 2.01 10.15 23.93
C LEU A 262 0.58 9.68 23.66
N ASN A 263 0.41 8.62 22.87
CA ASN A 263 -0.87 7.95 22.72
C ASN A 263 -1.13 6.93 23.83
N ARG A 264 -0.26 6.73 24.84
CA ARG A 264 -0.55 5.81 25.96
C ARG A 264 -1.34 6.51 27.07
N MET A 265 -2.38 5.84 27.52
CA MET A 265 -3.18 6.19 28.69
C MET A 265 -2.49 5.75 29.99
N TYR A 266 -2.95 6.27 31.13
CA TYR A 266 -2.41 5.96 32.45
C TYR A 266 -2.50 4.47 32.83
N ASP A 267 -3.41 3.72 32.20
CA ASP A 267 -3.61 2.28 32.38
C ASP A 267 -2.79 1.43 31.38
N GLY A 268 -1.93 2.07 30.58
CA GLY A 268 -1.13 1.42 29.54
C GLY A 268 -1.90 1.10 28.25
N SER A 269 -3.19 1.42 28.17
CA SER A 269 -3.95 1.38 26.91
C SER A 269 -3.47 2.47 25.95
N ILE A 270 -3.86 2.39 24.68
CA ILE A 270 -3.48 3.37 23.66
C ILE A 270 -4.72 4.15 23.24
N ILE A 271 -4.67 5.48 23.24
CA ILE A 271 -5.60 6.36 22.54
C ILE A 271 -5.44 6.06 21.04
N GLN A 272 -6.30 5.21 20.52
CA GLN A 272 -6.57 5.20 19.08
C GLN A 272 -7.61 6.29 18.85
N HIS A 273 -7.24 7.33 18.09
CA HIS A 273 -8.20 8.35 17.68
C HIS A 273 -9.29 7.68 16.80
N GLU A 274 -10.40 7.27 17.40
CA GLU A 274 -11.62 6.87 16.71
C GLU A 274 -12.34 8.13 16.21
N SER A 275 -11.87 8.69 15.09
CA SER A 275 -12.65 9.57 14.20
C SER A 275 -11.77 10.10 13.06
N GLY A 276 -11.38 9.19 12.16
CA GLY A 276 -11.05 9.54 10.78
C GLY A 276 -12.28 9.31 9.91
N GLY A 277 -13.12 10.34 9.78
CA GLY A 277 -14.21 10.37 8.79
C GLY A 277 -13.69 10.55 7.37
#